data_AF-V5GKA5-F1
#
_entry.id   AF-V5GKA5-F1
#
_cell.length_a   1.000
_cell.length_b   1.000
_cell.length_c   1.000
_cell.angle_alpha   90.00
_cell.angle_beta   90.00
_cell.angle_gamma   90.00
#
_symmetry.space_group_name_H-M   'P 1'
#
loop_
_entity.id
_entity.type
_entity.pdbx_description
1 polymer ?
#
loop_
_entity_poly.entity_id
_entity_poly.type
_entity_poly.pdbx_seq_one_letter_code
_entity_poly.pdbx_strand_id
1 'polypeptide(L)'
;MKLLLIAVVISIHSTGFLTTAKVTCDPLYHGGCGGPGGANVKAGWSFNSRTNHCEPVMYRSRCPPPQNCFLTKEQCEENCDPLVLEMLKQIQ
;
A
#
# COMPACT_ATOMS: atom_id res chain seq x y z
N MET A 1 18.65 10.94 -38.35
CA MET A 1 19.37 10.61 -37.09
C MET A 1 18.86 11.37 -35.86
N LYS A 2 18.30 12.59 -36.01
CA LYS A 2 17.74 13.38 -34.89
C LYS A 2 16.45 12.79 -34.27
N LEU A 3 15.61 12.14 -35.07
CA LEU A 3 14.33 11.54 -34.64
C LEU A 3 14.50 10.37 -33.66
N LEU A 4 15.58 9.59 -33.80
CA LEU A 4 15.87 8.45 -32.92
C LEU A 4 16.20 8.93 -31.49
N LEU A 5 16.91 10.05 -31.34
CA LEU A 5 17.24 10.62 -30.04
C LEU A 5 15.99 11.12 -29.30
N ILE A 6 15.03 11.69 -30.01
CA ILE A 6 13.76 12.17 -29.43
C ILE A 6 12.93 10.97 -28.93
N ALA A 7 12.85 9.87 -29.68
CA ALA A 7 12.14 8.67 -29.26
C ALA A 7 12.75 8.01 -28.01
N VAL A 8 14.09 8.00 -27.90
CA VAL A 8 14.80 7.48 -26.72
C VAL A 8 14.52 8.34 -25.48
N VAL A 9 14.53 9.67 -25.61
CA VAL A 9 14.26 10.60 -24.49
C VAL A 9 12.81 10.51 -23.99
N ILE A 10 11.83 10.32 -24.89
CA ILE A 10 10.42 10.12 -24.52
C ILE A 10 10.23 8.78 -23.79
N SER A 11 10.96 7.74 -24.19
CA SER A 11 10.89 6.40 -23.58
C SER A 11 11.49 6.34 -22.17
N ILE A 12 12.42 7.23 -21.83
CA ILE A 12 13.01 7.32 -20.49
C ILE A 12 12.09 8.08 -19.53
N HIS A 13 11.41 9.13 -20.02
CA HIS A 13 10.45 9.89 -19.19
C HIS A 13 9.16 9.11 -18.91
N SER A 14 8.71 8.26 -19.83
CA SER A 14 7.50 7.45 -19.63
C SER A 14 7.71 6.27 -18.69
N THR A 15 8.93 5.74 -18.58
CA THR A 15 9.25 4.63 -17.65
C THR A 15 9.40 5.10 -16.19
N GLY A 16 9.78 6.36 -15.96
CA GLY A 16 9.84 6.97 -14.62
C GLY A 16 8.46 7.28 -14.00
N PHE A 17 7.39 7.15 -14.77
CA PHE A 17 6.00 7.42 -14.35
C PHE A 17 5.14 6.14 -14.35
N LEU A 18 5.74 5.01 -14.00
CA LEU A 18 4.95 3.83 -13.60
C LEU A 18 4.27 4.16 -12.27
N THR A 19 3.02 4.60 -12.37
CA THR A 19 2.18 5.08 -11.28
C THR A 19 2.15 4.07 -10.14
N THR A 20 2.88 4.32 -9.05
CA THR A 20 2.62 3.62 -7.80
C THR A 20 1.19 3.96 -7.40
N ALA A 21 0.33 2.95 -7.32
CA ALA A 21 -1.05 3.15 -6.94
C ALA A 21 -1.10 3.80 -5.55
N LYS A 22 -1.84 4.91 -5.44
CA LYS A 22 -1.96 5.69 -4.21
C LYS A 22 -2.46 4.80 -3.06
N VAL A 23 -1.79 4.87 -1.92
CA VAL A 23 -2.20 4.17 -0.69
C VAL A 23 -3.45 4.82 -0.09
N THR A 24 -4.32 4.00 0.48
CA THR A 24 -5.52 4.42 1.20
C THR A 24 -5.46 3.91 2.63
N CYS A 25 -5.88 4.72 3.60
CA CYS A 25 -5.86 4.36 5.03
C CYS A 25 -7.27 4.24 5.64
N ASP A 26 -8.31 4.47 4.84
CA ASP A 26 -9.72 4.31 5.22
C ASP A 26 -10.52 3.83 4.00
N PRO A 27 -11.49 2.92 4.14
CA PRO A 27 -11.92 2.27 5.38
C PRO A 27 -10.93 1.19 5.88
N LEU A 28 -11.21 0.63 7.06
CA LEU A 28 -10.52 -0.57 7.56
C LEU A 28 -10.66 -1.72 6.53
N TYR A 29 -9.58 -2.48 6.32
CA TYR A 29 -9.61 -3.58 5.37
C TYR A 29 -10.48 -4.75 5.86
N HIS A 30 -11.43 -5.17 5.02
CA HIS A 30 -12.38 -6.26 5.31
C HIS A 30 -12.32 -7.43 4.30
N GLY A 31 -11.21 -7.57 3.55
CA GLY A 31 -11.15 -8.48 2.39
C GLY A 31 -10.83 -9.96 2.69
N GLY A 32 -10.38 -10.32 3.90
CA GLY A 32 -10.01 -11.70 4.23
C GLY A 32 -11.08 -12.48 4.99
N CYS A 33 -12.16 -12.85 4.31
CA CYS A 33 -13.07 -13.88 4.84
C CYS A 33 -12.63 -15.26 4.36
N GLY A 34 -12.70 -16.28 5.23
CA GLY A 34 -12.54 -17.68 4.80
C GLY A 34 -13.54 -18.02 3.69
N GLY A 35 -13.06 -18.65 2.61
CA GLY A 35 -13.91 -19.07 1.50
C GLY A 35 -14.73 -20.33 1.83
N PRO A 36 -15.64 -20.75 0.94
CA PRO A 36 -16.29 -22.06 1.03
C PRO A 36 -15.24 -23.17 1.25
N GLY A 37 -15.50 -24.07 2.20
CA GLY A 37 -14.56 -25.15 2.55
C GLY A 37 -13.40 -24.74 3.47
N GLY A 38 -13.46 -23.57 4.12
CA GLY A 38 -12.45 -23.17 5.11
C GLY A 38 -11.12 -22.73 4.49
N ALA A 39 -11.16 -22.12 3.30
CA ALA A 39 -9.96 -21.65 2.63
C ALA A 39 -9.12 -20.76 3.56
N ASN A 40 -7.82 -21.07 3.65
CA ASN A 40 -6.90 -20.40 4.57
C ASN A 40 -6.83 -18.90 4.30
N VAL A 41 -6.77 -18.13 5.39
CA VAL A 41 -6.46 -16.70 5.39
C VAL A 41 -5.08 -16.48 6.00
N LYS A 42 -4.49 -15.33 5.70
CA LYS A 42 -3.22 -14.86 6.25
C LYS A 42 -3.46 -13.61 7.08
N ALA A 43 -2.65 -13.42 8.11
CA ALA A 43 -2.65 -12.18 8.89
C ALA A 43 -1.88 -11.08 8.15
N GLY A 44 -2.44 -9.88 8.15
CA GLY A 44 -1.82 -8.64 7.71
C GLY A 44 -2.22 -7.50 8.63
N TRP A 45 -1.99 -6.26 8.19
CA TRP A 45 -2.22 -5.06 8.98
C TRP A 45 -3.02 -4.04 8.18
N SER A 46 -3.88 -3.29 8.86
CA SER A 46 -4.71 -2.24 8.27
C SER A 46 -4.85 -1.09 9.26
N PHE A 47 -4.82 0.14 8.76
CA PHE A 47 -5.03 1.30 9.62
C PHE A 47 -6.52 1.43 9.96
N ASN A 48 -6.83 1.52 11.25
CA ASN A 48 -8.18 1.77 11.74
C ASN A 48 -8.30 3.24 12.16
N SER A 49 -9.00 4.03 11.35
CA SER A 49 -9.23 5.46 11.61
C SER A 49 -10.01 5.74 12.90
N ARG A 50 -10.75 4.75 13.43
CA ARG A 50 -11.54 4.89 14.67
C ARG A 50 -10.69 4.76 15.92
N THR A 51 -9.70 3.87 15.89
CA THR A 51 -8.75 3.66 17.00
C THR A 51 -7.44 4.42 16.79
N ASN A 52 -7.23 4.94 15.58
CA ASN A 52 -6.03 5.66 15.16
C ASN A 52 -4.76 4.80 15.26
N HIS A 53 -4.89 3.50 14.96
CA HIS A 53 -3.81 2.53 15.05
C HIS A 53 -3.87 1.51 13.90
N CYS A 54 -2.72 0.92 13.58
CA CYS A 54 -2.64 -0.25 12.73
C CYS A 54 -3.04 -1.50 13.49
N GLU A 55 -4.08 -2.18 13.00
CA GLU A 55 -4.69 -3.36 13.61
C GLU A 55 -4.52 -4.61 12.74
N PRO A 56 -4.44 -5.81 13.35
CA PRO A 56 -4.34 -7.05 12.60
C PRO A 56 -5.64 -7.32 11.84
N VAL A 57 -5.51 -7.62 10.56
CA VAL A 57 -6.61 -8.03 9.67
C VAL A 57 -6.29 -9.37 9.01
N MET A 58 -7.31 -10.02 8.46
CA MET A 58 -7.13 -11.19 7.62
C MET A 58 -7.19 -10.79 6.16
N TYR A 59 -6.40 -11.45 5.32
CA TYR A 59 -6.48 -11.38 3.85
C TYR A 59 -6.37 -12.78 3.23
N ARG A 60 -6.82 -12.92 1.97
CA ARG A 60 -6.73 -14.21 1.25
C ARG A 60 -5.36 -14.39 0.59
N SER A 61 -5.28 -14.04 -0.69
CA SER A 61 -4.08 -14.20 -1.50
C SER A 61 -3.25 -12.93 -1.57
N ARG A 62 -3.89 -11.76 -1.60
CA ARG A 62 -3.26 -10.45 -1.76
C ARG A 62 -3.69 -9.50 -0.65
N CYS A 63 -2.75 -8.66 -0.27
CA CYS A 63 -2.91 -7.59 0.70
C CYS A 63 -2.37 -6.31 0.06
N PRO A 64 -3.18 -5.62 -0.76
CA PRO A 64 -2.71 -4.49 -1.54
C PRO A 64 -2.74 -3.19 -0.71
N PRO A 65 -1.62 -2.44 -0.62
CA PRO A 65 -1.58 -1.14 0.07
C PRO A 65 -2.64 -0.13 -0.38
N PRO A 66 -3.02 -0.05 -1.69
CA PRO A 66 -4.13 0.80 -2.14
C PRO A 66 -5.52 0.42 -1.61
N GLN A 67 -5.65 -0.66 -0.84
CA GLN A 67 -6.88 -1.05 -0.14
C GLN A 67 -6.67 -1.09 1.37
N ASN A 68 -5.67 -0.37 1.91
CA ASN A 68 -5.38 -0.36 3.35
C ASN A 68 -4.99 -1.74 3.90
N CYS A 69 -4.22 -2.52 3.14
CA CYS A 69 -3.75 -3.82 3.59
C CYS A 69 -2.23 -3.92 3.41
N PHE A 70 -1.52 -4.20 4.50
CA PHE A 70 -0.07 -4.29 4.59
C PHE A 70 0.39 -5.63 5.15
N LEU A 71 1.59 -6.08 4.79
CA LEU A 71 2.11 -7.37 5.24
C LEU A 71 2.73 -7.29 6.63
N THR A 72 3.24 -6.12 7.02
CA THR A 72 3.81 -5.86 8.35
C THR A 72 3.17 -4.64 8.99
N LYS A 73 3.33 -4.53 10.31
CA LYS A 73 2.82 -3.41 11.09
C LYS A 73 3.52 -2.12 10.70
N GLU A 74 4.84 -2.18 10.55
CA GLU A 74 5.70 -1.06 10.21
C GLU A 74 5.31 -0.47 8.84
N GLN A 75 5.04 -1.33 7.86
CA GLN A 75 4.53 -0.89 6.56
C GLN A 75 3.19 -0.14 6.68
N CYS A 76 2.30 -0.60 7.54
CA CYS A 76 1.04 0.11 7.79
C CYS A 76 1.31 1.47 8.45
N GLU A 77 2.15 1.52 9.48
CA GLU A 77 2.44 2.73 10.24
C GLU A 77 3.16 3.79 9.39
N GLU A 78 4.21 3.40 8.66
CA GLU A 78 4.96 4.29 7.77
C GLU A 78 4.10 4.90 6.65
N ASN A 79 2.97 4.26 6.31
CA ASN A 79 2.08 4.74 5.26
C ASN A 79 0.86 5.49 5.79
N CYS A 80 0.37 5.17 7.00
CA CYS A 80 -0.93 5.58 7.48
C CYS A 80 -0.96 6.14 8.90
N ASP A 81 0.01 5.83 9.76
CA ASP A 81 0.02 6.33 11.13
C ASP A 81 0.46 7.81 11.15
N PRO A 82 -0.39 8.74 11.62
CA PRO A 82 -0.08 10.16 11.58
C PRO A 82 1.17 10.55 12.37
N LEU A 83 1.44 9.88 13.48
CA LEU A 83 2.61 10.15 14.33
C LEU A 83 3.89 9.70 13.63
N VAL A 84 3.89 8.48 13.08
CA VAL A 84 5.05 7.95 12.34
C VAL A 84 5.32 8.78 11.09
N LEU A 85 4.28 9.13 10.32
CA LEU A 85 4.41 10.01 9.15
C LEU A 85 5.02 11.37 9.52
N GLU A 86 4.61 11.97 10.63
CA GLU A 86 5.16 13.24 11.07
C GLU A 86 6.63 13.11 11.48
N MET A 87 7.00 12.02 12.16
CA MET A 87 8.40 11.71 12.47
C MET A 87 9.25 11.54 11.21
N LEU A 88 8.74 10.81 10.21
CA LEU A 88 9.46 10.57 8.96
C LEU A 88 9.73 11.86 8.17
N LYS A 89 8.78 12.81 8.16
CA LYS A 89 8.98 14.12 7.51
C LYS A 89 10.10 14.94 8.12
N GLN A 90 10.43 14.76 9.40
CA GLN A 90 11.51 15.49 10.06
C GLN A 90 12.90 14.91 9.76
N ILE A 91 12.95 13.71 9.16
CA ILE A 91 14.19 13.00 8.81
C ILE A 91 14.52 13.14 7.31
N GLN A 92 13.57 13.62 6.50
CA GLN A 92 13.72 13.91 5.06
C GLN A 92 14.15 15.36 4.80
#